data_AF-A0A935I769-F1
#
_entry.id   AF-A0A935I769-F1
#
_cell.length_a   1.000
_cell.length_b   1.000
_cell.length_c   1.000
_cell.angle_alpha   90.00
_cell.angle_beta   90.00
_cell.angle_gamma   90.00
#
_symmetry.space_group_name_H-M   'P 1'
#
loop_
_entity.id
_entity.type
_entity.pdbx_description
1 polymer ?
#
loop_
_entity_poly.entity_id
_entity_poly.type
_entity_poly.pdbx_seq_one_letter_code
_entity_poly.pdbx_strand_id
1 'polypeptide(L)'
;MIQQYGVRDNILNTNSATVALNINNTTNIVNGTGTGLLIEGGDASVTFSAGDPVDFNTSLSKYIRLITNGSNVPSANINAQDVKFGGTKGNSSTNAQLFAIEDKIDHKIDWNSLGFVSVKANNDYVTINSFYPPNTSAASIQNGIDIATAGDTVNIGTATFNENVLLNKAVTLAGSGPASTILTPAIACTGDGINISSANANVKDLKVTNYNYGLRTSAATISIYNVESELNCQYAINVGNGTNGLNIVKCKFNNNTVGGWRTGTAELISNITMDSSEVKETESVSIMVSEYFLLQRHRAQTQQIILQLKIPTSAII
;
A
#
# COMPACT_ATOMS: atom_id res chain seq x y z
N MET A 1 1.08 36.06 11.05
CA MET A 1 1.97 35.63 12.14
C MET A 1 2.27 34.15 11.88
N ILE A 2 3.53 33.73 11.78
CA ILE A 2 3.88 32.32 11.60
C ILE A 2 3.92 31.72 13.00
N GLN A 3 2.89 30.99 13.41
CA GLN A 3 2.94 30.23 14.65
C GLN A 3 3.54 28.87 14.33
N GLN A 4 4.86 28.75 14.44
CA GLN A 4 5.58 27.49 14.30
C GLN A 4 5.85 26.92 15.69
N TYR A 5 5.39 25.69 15.96
CA TYR A 5 5.89 24.91 17.07
C TYR A 5 7.10 24.09 16.59
N GLY A 6 8.14 23.96 17.41
CA GLY A 6 9.36 23.27 17.01
C GLY A 6 10.07 22.60 18.17
N VAL A 7 10.62 21.42 17.91
CA VAL A 7 11.57 20.71 18.77
C VAL A 7 12.81 20.45 17.95
N ARG A 8 13.94 20.96 18.41
CA ARG A 8 15.20 20.86 17.68
C ARG A 8 16.26 20.30 18.60
N ASP A 9 16.76 19.15 18.21
CA ASP A 9 17.96 18.55 18.74
C ASP A 9 19.17 19.08 17.95
N ASN A 10 20.08 19.74 18.67
CA ASN A 10 21.26 20.36 18.09
C ASN A 10 22.42 19.35 18.01
N ILE A 11 23.32 19.51 17.05
CA ILE A 11 24.51 18.66 16.84
C ILE A 11 25.45 18.57 18.06
N LEU A 12 25.27 19.46 19.05
CA LEU A 12 25.99 19.45 20.32
C LEU A 12 25.41 18.49 21.37
N ASN A 13 24.24 17.89 21.11
CA ASN A 13 23.62 16.88 21.97
C ASN A 13 24.32 15.52 21.81
N THR A 14 25.57 15.45 22.27
CA THR A 14 26.42 14.27 22.10
C THR A 14 26.17 13.17 23.14
N ASN A 15 25.31 13.42 24.12
CA ASN A 15 24.94 12.46 25.17
C ASN A 15 23.63 11.73 24.89
N SER A 16 23.02 11.95 23.73
CA SER A 16 21.73 11.36 23.33
C SER A 16 20.58 11.64 24.30
N ALA A 17 20.60 12.81 24.94
CA ALA A 17 19.51 13.20 25.84
C ALA A 17 18.27 13.60 25.03
N THR A 18 17.11 13.06 25.40
CA THR A 18 15.85 13.39 24.72
C THR A 18 15.51 14.88 24.83
N VAL A 19 15.25 15.51 23.68
CA VAL A 19 14.68 16.86 23.58
C VAL A 19 13.20 16.69 23.23
N ALA A 20 12.30 17.05 24.14
CA ALA A 20 10.87 16.73 23.99
C ALA A 20 9.96 17.96 24.06
N LEU A 21 8.89 17.93 23.27
CA LEU A 21 7.72 18.79 23.44
C LEU A 21 6.50 17.94 23.78
N ASN A 22 5.77 18.34 24.82
CA ASN A 22 4.47 17.78 25.13
C ASN A 22 3.37 18.78 24.77
N ILE A 23 2.42 18.36 23.95
CA ILE A 23 1.29 19.19 23.50
C ILE A 23 0.00 18.58 24.08
N ASN A 24 -0.64 19.31 24.99
CA ASN A 24 -1.69 18.79 25.86
C ASN A 24 -2.95 19.69 25.99
N ASN A 25 -3.09 20.73 25.16
CA ASN A 25 -4.11 21.76 25.38
C ASN A 25 -5.10 21.92 24.20
N THR A 26 -6.39 21.81 24.52
CA THR A 26 -7.54 21.75 23.62
C THR A 26 -7.87 23.03 22.84
N THR A 27 -7.18 24.15 23.11
CA THR A 27 -7.47 25.46 22.49
C THR A 27 -6.43 25.93 21.47
N ASN A 28 -5.36 25.18 21.22
CA ASN A 28 -4.29 25.60 20.32
C ASN A 28 -4.64 25.24 18.87
N ILE A 29 -5.10 26.24 18.11
CA ILE A 29 -5.13 26.18 16.65
C ILE A 29 -3.78 26.68 16.14
N VAL A 30 -3.03 25.82 15.44
CA VAL A 30 -1.81 26.21 14.74
C VAL A 30 -2.21 26.69 13.35
N ASN A 31 -1.93 27.96 13.04
CA ASN A 31 -2.33 28.60 11.78
C ASN A 31 -1.15 29.28 11.08
N GLY A 32 -1.42 29.79 9.87
CA GLY A 32 -0.42 30.38 8.99
C GLY A 32 -0.20 29.53 7.74
N THR A 33 0.81 29.87 6.96
CA THR A 33 1.08 29.27 5.64
C THR A 33 2.32 28.37 5.61
N GLY A 34 3.05 28.27 6.72
CA GLY A 34 4.29 27.49 6.85
C GLY A 34 4.07 26.10 7.42
N THR A 35 5.11 25.57 8.06
CA THR A 35 5.09 24.33 8.82
C THR A 35 4.44 24.55 10.18
N GLY A 36 3.46 23.71 10.54
CA GLY A 36 2.82 23.73 11.86
C GLY A 36 3.76 23.27 12.98
N LEU A 37 4.25 22.03 12.88
CA LEU A 37 5.18 21.42 13.83
C LEU A 37 6.44 20.90 13.11
N LEU A 38 7.61 21.33 13.59
CA LEU A 38 8.91 20.85 13.12
C LEU A 38 9.60 20.01 14.21
N ILE A 39 10.03 18.81 13.88
CA ILE A 39 10.85 17.95 14.74
C ILE A 39 12.17 17.68 14.01
N GLU A 40 13.29 18.10 14.58
CA GLU A 40 14.61 18.09 13.92
C GLU A 40 15.64 17.39 14.80
N GLY A 41 16.37 16.42 14.24
CA GLY A 41 17.45 15.69 14.92
C GLY A 41 17.00 14.45 15.71
N GLY A 42 17.96 13.57 16.00
CA GLY A 42 17.77 12.20 16.48
C GLY A 42 17.07 12.07 17.81
N ASP A 43 17.39 12.97 18.73
CA ASP A 43 16.85 12.93 20.09
C ASP A 43 15.60 13.80 20.26
N ALA A 44 15.15 14.45 19.18
CA ALA A 44 13.93 15.25 19.18
C ALA A 44 12.68 14.35 19.16
N SER A 45 11.75 14.63 20.06
CA SER A 45 10.48 13.89 20.16
C SER A 45 9.31 14.83 20.47
N VAL A 46 8.11 14.38 20.10
CA VAL A 46 6.87 15.05 20.48
C VAL A 46 5.89 14.03 21.03
N THR A 47 5.16 14.41 22.07
CA THR A 47 4.02 13.65 22.57
C THR A 47 2.77 14.52 22.51
N PHE A 48 1.69 13.95 22.00
CA PHE A 48 0.36 14.53 22.06
C PHE A 48 -0.40 13.86 23.20
N SER A 49 -0.72 14.61 24.25
CA SER A 49 -1.37 14.08 25.46
C SER A 49 -2.64 14.86 25.81
N ALA A 50 -3.75 14.52 25.16
CA ALA A 50 -5.11 14.93 25.51
C ALA A 50 -6.07 14.27 24.50
N GLY A 51 -7.37 14.31 24.79
CA GLY A 51 -8.38 13.91 23.80
C GLY A 51 -8.39 14.82 22.56
N ASP A 52 -8.03 16.09 22.69
CA ASP A 52 -7.91 17.05 21.57
C ASP A 52 -6.63 17.88 21.78
N PRO A 53 -5.43 17.37 21.48
CA PRO A 53 -4.18 17.99 21.89
C PRO A 53 -3.85 19.29 21.12
N VAL A 54 -4.22 19.37 19.83
CA VAL A 54 -3.96 20.51 18.94
C VAL A 54 -4.81 20.40 17.67
N ASP A 55 -5.09 21.53 17.01
CA ASP A 55 -5.67 21.58 15.66
C ASP A 55 -4.74 22.28 14.67
N PHE A 56 -4.24 21.56 13.68
CA PHE A 56 -3.47 22.12 12.57
C PHE A 56 -4.41 22.66 11.50
N ASN A 57 -4.43 23.98 11.30
CA ASN A 57 -5.30 24.62 10.32
C ASN A 57 -4.93 24.24 8.88
N THR A 58 -5.94 24.08 8.02
CA THR A 58 -5.77 23.70 6.61
C THR A 58 -4.94 24.68 5.78
N SER A 59 -4.70 25.90 6.25
CA SER A 59 -3.84 26.90 5.59
C SER A 59 -2.35 26.56 5.61
N LEU A 60 -1.91 25.68 6.52
CA LEU A 60 -0.51 25.27 6.65
C LEU A 60 -0.04 24.48 5.42
N SER A 61 1.20 24.70 4.99
CA SER A 61 1.78 23.96 3.87
C SER A 61 2.20 22.54 4.27
N LYS A 62 2.68 22.38 5.51
CA LYS A 62 2.93 21.09 6.15
C LYS A 62 2.40 21.14 7.58
N TYR A 63 1.75 20.08 8.04
CA TYR A 63 1.28 19.94 9.41
C TYR A 63 2.40 19.54 10.35
N ILE A 64 3.09 18.45 10.03
CA ILE A 64 4.17 17.88 10.85
C ILE A 64 5.32 17.54 9.92
N ARG A 65 6.53 18.00 10.23
CA ARG A 65 7.73 17.63 9.49
C ARG A 65 8.78 17.06 10.43
N LEU A 66 9.21 15.83 10.15
CA LEU A 66 10.41 15.25 10.75
C LEU A 66 11.56 15.50 9.78
N ILE A 67 12.64 16.12 10.27
CA ILE A 67 13.77 16.52 9.42
C ILE A 67 15.12 16.15 10.04
N THR A 68 16.12 15.99 9.19
CA THR A 68 17.51 15.83 9.66
C THR A 68 18.09 17.14 10.16
N ASN A 69 18.92 17.08 11.19
CA ASN A 69 19.78 18.21 11.61
C ASN A 69 21.15 18.21 10.88
N GLY A 70 21.31 17.37 9.85
CA GLY A 70 22.55 17.15 9.11
C GLY A 70 23.38 15.96 9.59
N SER A 71 23.14 15.43 10.80
CA SER A 71 23.87 14.26 11.34
C SER A 71 22.96 13.07 11.65
N ASN A 72 21.76 13.31 12.17
CA ASN A 72 20.79 12.28 12.54
C ASN A 72 19.37 12.76 12.22
N VAL A 73 18.38 11.92 12.50
CA VAL A 73 16.96 12.17 12.21
C VAL A 73 16.06 11.68 13.33
N PRO A 74 14.93 12.34 13.60
CA PRO A 74 13.94 11.85 14.55
C PRO A 74 13.43 10.49 14.07
N SER A 75 13.69 9.42 14.83
CA SER A 75 13.33 8.04 14.47
C SER A 75 12.20 7.46 15.33
N ALA A 76 11.82 8.15 16.41
CA ALA A 76 10.72 7.76 17.27
C ALA A 76 9.36 7.94 16.58
N ASN A 77 8.49 6.93 16.70
CA ASN A 77 7.13 7.03 16.19
C ASN A 77 6.31 8.04 17.01
N ILE A 78 5.39 8.73 16.34
CA ILE A 78 4.52 9.75 16.90
C ILE A 78 3.07 9.30 16.72
N ASN A 79 2.32 9.23 17.81
CA ASN A 79 0.88 9.01 17.75
C ASN A 79 0.14 10.35 17.59
N ALA A 80 -0.42 10.59 16.41
CA ALA A 80 -1.19 11.78 16.06
C ALA A 80 -2.70 11.48 15.88
N GLN A 81 -3.21 10.38 16.42
CA GLN A 81 -4.59 9.93 16.17
C GLN A 81 -5.65 10.88 16.73
N ASP A 82 -5.38 11.52 17.87
CA ASP A 82 -6.27 12.50 18.48
C ASP A 82 -6.03 13.94 18.00
N VAL A 83 -4.96 14.18 17.23
CA VAL A 83 -4.66 15.49 16.64
C VAL A 83 -5.74 15.87 15.62
N LYS A 84 -6.18 17.13 15.63
CA LYS A 84 -7.08 17.67 14.61
C LYS A 84 -6.30 18.25 13.44
N PHE A 85 -6.84 18.04 12.24
CA PHE A 85 -6.35 18.62 11.00
C PHE A 85 -7.54 19.29 10.30
N GLY A 86 -7.62 20.61 10.37
CA GLY A 86 -8.78 21.35 9.90
C GLY A 86 -10.04 21.05 10.71
N GLY A 87 -9.92 20.93 12.02
CA GLY A 87 -11.03 20.69 12.95
C GLY A 87 -11.48 19.23 13.08
N THR A 88 -10.95 18.30 12.27
CA THR A 88 -11.30 16.86 12.35
C THR A 88 -10.13 16.06 12.90
N LYS A 89 -10.39 15.20 13.89
CA LYS A 89 -9.37 14.27 14.43
C LYS A 89 -8.86 13.33 13.34
N GLY A 90 -7.55 13.08 13.32
CA GLY A 90 -6.93 12.09 12.42
C GLY A 90 -7.68 10.75 12.40
N ASN A 91 -7.98 10.21 13.58
CA ASN A 91 -8.66 8.91 13.67
C ASN A 91 -10.12 8.94 13.15
N SER A 92 -10.75 10.12 13.13
CA SER A 92 -12.13 10.34 12.64
C SER A 92 -12.19 10.81 11.19
N SER A 93 -11.06 11.13 10.56
CA SER A 93 -10.99 11.59 9.18
C SER A 93 -11.42 10.50 8.18
N THR A 94 -12.00 10.94 7.07
CA THR A 94 -12.30 10.12 5.89
C THR A 94 -11.02 9.79 5.11
N ASN A 95 -11.05 8.77 4.24
CA ASN A 95 -9.88 8.43 3.40
C ASN A 95 -9.40 9.61 2.54
N ALA A 96 -10.32 10.39 1.96
CA ALA A 96 -9.95 11.57 1.18
C ALA A 96 -9.22 12.62 2.03
N GLN A 97 -9.68 12.87 3.25
CA GLN A 97 -8.99 13.76 4.19
C GLN A 97 -7.63 13.19 4.61
N LEU A 98 -7.52 11.87 4.78
CA LEU A 98 -6.28 11.22 5.22
C LEU A 98 -5.19 11.26 4.15
N PHE A 99 -5.52 11.06 2.87
CA PHE A 99 -4.57 11.32 1.79
C PHE A 99 -4.11 12.79 1.75
N ALA A 100 -5.02 13.75 1.99
CA ALA A 100 -4.66 15.16 2.05
C ALA A 100 -3.84 15.53 3.31
N ILE A 101 -4.02 14.81 4.42
CA ILE A 101 -3.21 14.94 5.63
C ILE A 101 -1.83 14.34 5.41
N GLU A 102 -1.76 13.16 4.80
CA GLU A 102 -0.53 12.46 4.42
C GLU A 102 0.37 13.36 3.57
N ASP A 103 -0.16 14.00 2.52
CA ASP A 103 0.59 14.97 1.70
C ASP A 103 1.20 16.13 2.50
N LYS A 104 0.67 16.42 3.70
CA LYS A 104 1.11 17.49 4.59
C LYS A 104 2.00 17.01 5.73
N ILE A 105 2.37 15.75 5.80
CA ILE A 105 3.26 15.20 6.81
C ILE A 105 4.54 14.73 6.12
N ASP A 106 5.71 15.04 6.70
CA ASP A 106 6.97 14.41 6.29
C ASP A 106 7.39 13.43 7.39
N HIS A 107 7.37 12.13 7.11
CA HIS A 107 7.60 11.05 8.06
C HIS A 107 8.13 9.77 7.38
N LYS A 108 8.06 8.63 8.09
CA LYS A 108 8.64 7.35 7.64
C LYS A 108 8.14 6.84 6.29
N ILE A 109 6.93 7.20 5.86
CA ILE A 109 6.41 6.84 4.53
C ILE A 109 7.21 7.54 3.41
N ASP A 110 7.68 8.77 3.64
CA ASP A 110 8.50 9.51 2.67
C ASP A 110 9.96 9.08 2.67
N TRP A 111 10.50 8.80 3.86
CA TRP A 111 11.86 8.35 4.07
C TRP A 111 11.98 7.43 5.28
N ASN A 112 12.35 6.18 5.01
CA ASN A 112 12.40 5.09 5.99
C ASN A 112 13.28 5.33 7.24
N SER A 113 14.14 6.35 7.24
CA SER A 113 15.00 6.72 8.38
C SER A 113 14.28 7.60 9.40
N LEU A 114 13.17 8.24 9.03
CA LEU A 114 12.34 9.04 9.92
C LEU A 114 11.43 8.16 10.79
N GLY A 115 10.90 8.73 11.86
CA GLY A 115 9.83 8.15 12.68
C GLY A 115 8.49 8.13 11.96
N PHE A 116 7.62 7.17 12.30
CA PHE A 116 6.28 7.08 11.72
C PHE A 116 5.29 7.96 12.48
N VAL A 117 4.58 8.84 11.78
CA VAL A 117 3.46 9.61 12.33
C VAL A 117 2.14 8.87 12.06
N SER A 118 1.57 8.23 13.07
CA SER A 118 0.31 7.49 12.97
C SER A 118 -0.88 8.44 13.14
N VAL A 119 -1.61 8.71 12.05
CA VAL A 119 -2.77 9.61 12.02
C VAL A 119 -4.09 8.87 12.25
N LYS A 120 -4.17 7.60 11.83
CA LYS A 120 -5.35 6.75 12.04
C LYS A 120 -4.89 5.37 12.49
N ALA A 121 -5.61 4.77 13.43
CA ALA A 121 -5.31 3.43 13.88
C ALA A 121 -5.41 2.44 12.71
N ASN A 122 -4.43 1.53 12.61
CA ASN A 122 -4.39 0.40 11.68
C ASN A 122 -4.47 0.78 10.18
N ASN A 123 -4.13 2.02 9.85
CA ASN A 123 -4.18 2.53 8.48
C ASN A 123 -2.93 3.38 8.19
N ASP A 124 -2.22 2.96 7.16
CA ASP A 124 -1.13 3.72 6.55
C ASP A 124 -1.63 4.29 5.22
N TYR A 125 -1.11 5.45 4.83
CA TYR A 125 -1.50 6.15 3.60
C TYR A 125 -0.24 6.44 2.79
N VAL A 126 -0.28 6.15 1.49
CA VAL A 126 0.80 6.44 0.55
C VAL A 126 0.22 7.24 -0.60
N THR A 127 0.80 8.39 -0.92
CA THR A 127 0.44 9.23 -2.06
C THR A 127 1.60 9.31 -3.05
N ILE A 128 1.39 9.95 -4.20
CA ILE A 128 2.48 10.23 -5.14
C ILE A 128 3.50 11.24 -4.59
N ASN A 129 3.12 12.00 -3.55
CA ASN A 129 3.98 12.97 -2.89
C ASN A 129 4.72 12.39 -1.68
N SER A 130 4.53 11.09 -1.39
CA SER A 130 5.18 10.37 -0.29
C SER A 130 6.69 10.17 -0.52
N PHE A 131 7.45 11.25 -0.67
CA PHE A 131 8.90 11.25 -0.87
C PHE A 131 9.55 12.50 -0.26
N TYR A 132 10.82 12.38 0.13
CA TYR A 132 11.57 13.37 0.89
C TYR A 132 12.91 13.70 0.21
N PRO A 133 12.95 14.73 -0.66
CA PRO A 133 14.20 15.15 -1.28
C PRO A 133 15.20 15.73 -0.27
N PRO A 134 16.52 15.51 -0.47
CA PRO A 134 17.14 14.74 -1.54
C PRO A 134 17.26 13.23 -1.24
N ASN A 135 16.78 12.77 -0.08
CA ASN A 135 16.98 11.39 0.39
C ASN A 135 16.19 10.36 -0.41
N THR A 136 14.98 10.70 -0.83
CA THR A 136 14.15 9.92 -1.76
C THR A 136 13.59 10.85 -2.84
N SER A 137 13.29 10.30 -4.01
CA SER A 137 12.86 11.06 -5.20
C SER A 137 11.53 10.60 -5.79
N ALA A 138 10.94 9.55 -5.24
CA ALA A 138 9.67 8.97 -5.67
C ALA A 138 9.00 8.28 -4.48
N ALA A 139 7.66 8.20 -4.53
CA ALA A 139 6.88 7.47 -3.55
C ALA A 139 7.15 5.96 -3.62
N SER A 140 7.02 5.28 -2.47
CA SER A 140 7.12 3.83 -2.38
C SER A 140 6.00 3.25 -1.52
N ILE A 141 5.19 2.39 -2.14
CA ILE A 141 4.22 1.54 -1.47
C ILE A 141 4.93 0.61 -0.48
N GLN A 142 6.15 0.16 -0.80
CA GLN A 142 6.92 -0.70 0.08
C GLN A 142 7.22 -0.05 1.45
N ASN A 143 7.43 1.27 1.52
CA ASN A 143 7.58 1.96 2.80
C ASN A 143 6.35 1.77 3.69
N GLY A 144 5.14 1.86 3.13
CA GLY A 144 3.89 1.60 3.85
C GLY A 144 3.80 0.15 4.35
N ILE A 145 4.13 -0.82 3.50
CA ILE A 145 4.14 -2.24 3.90
C ILE A 145 5.18 -2.50 5.01
N ASP A 146 6.36 -1.91 4.91
CA ASP A 146 7.45 -2.11 5.87
C ASP A 146 7.13 -1.50 7.25
N ILE A 147 6.27 -0.49 7.31
CA ILE A 147 5.77 0.13 8.56
C ILE A 147 4.61 -0.68 9.13
N ALA A 148 3.67 -1.11 8.28
CA ALA A 148 2.43 -1.75 8.67
C ALA A 148 2.64 -2.97 9.57
N THR A 149 1.73 -3.15 10.52
CA THR A 149 1.61 -4.33 11.38
C THR A 149 0.56 -5.30 10.83
N ALA A 150 0.60 -6.56 11.26
CA ALA A 150 -0.34 -7.56 10.77
C ALA A 150 -1.79 -7.15 11.10
N GLY A 151 -2.66 -7.17 10.09
CA GLY A 151 -4.04 -6.71 10.16
C GLY A 151 -4.27 -5.28 9.64
N ASP A 152 -3.22 -4.50 9.43
CA ASP A 152 -3.33 -3.13 8.96
C ASP A 152 -3.74 -3.04 7.48
N THR A 153 -4.20 -1.86 7.08
CA THR A 153 -4.45 -1.50 5.68
C THR A 153 -3.45 -0.44 5.21
N VAL A 154 -2.74 -0.74 4.12
CA VAL A 154 -1.91 0.22 3.38
C VAL A 154 -2.78 0.80 2.26
N ASN A 155 -3.23 2.04 2.44
CA ASN A 155 -4.09 2.76 1.51
C ASN A 155 -3.21 3.52 0.50
N ILE A 156 -3.47 3.32 -0.79
CA ILE A 156 -2.68 3.91 -1.88
C ILE A 156 -3.54 4.91 -2.66
N GLY A 157 -3.02 6.12 -2.80
CA GLY A 157 -3.66 7.20 -3.53
C GLY A 157 -3.76 6.95 -5.03
N THR A 158 -4.42 7.89 -5.71
CA THR A 158 -4.52 7.91 -7.18
C THR A 158 -3.19 8.36 -7.79
N ALA A 159 -2.48 7.45 -8.46
CA ALA A 159 -1.29 7.72 -9.25
C ALA A 159 -0.79 6.44 -9.97
N THR A 160 0.25 6.61 -10.78
CA THR A 160 1.09 5.51 -11.26
C THR A 160 2.34 5.39 -10.37
N PHE A 161 2.58 4.19 -9.84
CA PHE A 161 3.73 3.84 -9.02
C PHE A 161 4.67 2.93 -9.80
N ASN A 162 5.95 3.30 -9.85
CA ASN A 162 6.96 2.63 -10.66
C ASN A 162 7.84 1.70 -9.82
N GLU A 163 7.27 0.65 -9.24
CA GLU A 163 7.98 -0.24 -8.30
C GLU A 163 7.57 -1.71 -8.45
N ASN A 164 8.31 -2.63 -7.85
CA ASN A 164 7.84 -4.00 -7.61
C ASN A 164 7.46 -4.09 -6.13
N VAL A 165 6.28 -4.64 -5.82
CA VAL A 165 5.77 -4.68 -4.44
C VAL A 165 5.96 -6.06 -3.84
N LEU A 166 6.62 -6.12 -2.67
CA LEU A 166 6.72 -7.32 -1.86
C LEU A 166 5.69 -7.28 -0.74
N LEU A 167 4.60 -8.03 -0.91
CA LEU A 167 3.56 -8.17 0.10
C LEU A 167 3.87 -9.36 1.02
N ASN A 168 4.87 -9.17 1.88
CA ASN A 168 5.42 -10.16 2.81
C ASN A 168 4.83 -10.08 4.24
N LYS A 169 3.86 -9.20 4.47
CA LYS A 169 3.11 -9.11 5.73
C LYS A 169 1.62 -9.37 5.53
N ALA A 170 0.96 -9.84 6.58
CA ALA A 170 -0.48 -10.08 6.63
C ALA A 170 -1.27 -8.75 6.69
N VAL A 171 -1.22 -7.97 5.62
CA VAL A 171 -1.85 -6.64 5.51
C VAL A 171 -2.75 -6.58 4.28
N THR A 172 -3.66 -5.61 4.26
CA THR A 172 -4.46 -5.32 3.07
C THR A 172 -3.81 -4.17 2.29
N LEU A 173 -3.44 -4.44 1.04
CA LEU A 173 -3.00 -3.43 0.08
C LEU A 173 -4.21 -2.91 -0.69
N ALA A 174 -4.57 -1.64 -0.51
CA ALA A 174 -5.81 -1.07 -1.03
C ALA A 174 -5.55 0.19 -1.88
N GLY A 175 -5.74 0.08 -3.20
CA GLY A 175 -5.73 1.25 -4.08
C GLY A 175 -7.04 2.03 -4.08
N SER A 176 -7.08 3.10 -4.87
CA SER A 176 -8.24 3.97 -5.08
C SER A 176 -9.17 3.52 -6.22
N GLY A 177 -8.89 2.35 -6.81
CA GLY A 177 -9.57 1.78 -7.98
C GLY A 177 -8.58 1.47 -9.11
N PRO A 178 -8.85 0.45 -9.97
CA PRO A 178 -7.93 0.08 -11.06
C PRO A 178 -7.65 1.16 -12.10
N ALA A 179 -8.59 2.09 -12.30
CA ALA A 179 -8.38 3.24 -13.18
C ALA A 179 -7.53 4.37 -12.52
N SER A 180 -7.31 4.29 -11.22
CA SER A 180 -6.76 5.39 -10.40
C SER A 180 -5.40 5.04 -9.80
N THR A 181 -5.23 3.83 -9.25
CA THR A 181 -3.97 3.35 -8.68
C THR A 181 -3.39 2.31 -9.63
N ILE A 182 -2.28 2.67 -10.28
CA ILE A 182 -1.64 1.85 -11.31
C ILE A 182 -0.23 1.51 -10.86
N LEU A 183 0.10 0.23 -10.86
CA LEU A 183 1.43 -0.29 -10.60
C LEU A 183 2.03 -0.73 -11.95
N THR A 184 3.23 -0.25 -12.27
CA THR A 184 3.98 -0.59 -13.50
C THR A 184 5.48 -0.66 -13.19
N PRO A 185 6.29 -1.53 -13.81
CA PRO A 185 7.72 -1.55 -13.52
C PRO A 185 8.42 -0.34 -14.14
N ALA A 186 9.59 0.01 -13.62
CA ALA A 186 10.47 0.99 -14.25
C ALA A 186 10.96 0.55 -15.65
N ILE A 187 11.08 -0.76 -15.85
CA ILE A 187 11.43 -1.39 -17.12
C ILE A 187 10.36 -2.44 -17.44
N ALA A 188 9.70 -2.32 -18.60
CA ALA A 188 8.66 -3.26 -19.02
C ALA A 188 9.15 -4.72 -19.02
N CYS A 189 8.24 -5.65 -18.74
CA CYS A 189 8.48 -7.09 -18.64
C CYS A 189 9.51 -7.50 -17.58
N THR A 190 9.72 -6.70 -16.52
CA THR A 190 10.65 -7.05 -15.43
C THR A 190 9.92 -7.26 -14.11
N GLY A 191 10.35 -8.31 -13.38
CA GLY A 191 9.85 -8.63 -12.04
C GLY A 191 8.36 -8.99 -11.97
N ASP A 192 7.92 -9.23 -10.73
CA ASP A 192 6.50 -9.40 -10.41
C ASP A 192 5.93 -8.04 -10.01
N GLY A 193 4.71 -7.73 -10.40
CA GLY A 193 4.05 -6.50 -9.94
C GLY A 193 3.83 -6.53 -8.44
N ILE A 194 3.07 -7.53 -7.98
CA ILE A 194 2.90 -7.81 -6.55
C ILE A 194 3.27 -9.26 -6.28
N ASN A 195 4.28 -9.46 -5.42
CA ASN A 195 4.66 -10.78 -4.90
C ASN A 195 4.03 -10.99 -3.51
N ILE A 196 3.01 -11.83 -3.45
CA ILE A 196 2.24 -12.14 -2.24
C ILE A 196 2.82 -13.40 -1.58
N SER A 197 3.60 -13.19 -0.52
CA SER A 197 4.34 -14.25 0.17
C SER A 197 3.92 -14.47 1.63
N SER A 198 2.98 -13.67 2.13
CA SER A 198 2.43 -13.80 3.48
C SER A 198 1.00 -14.33 3.47
N ALA A 199 0.67 -15.18 4.45
CA ALA A 199 -0.71 -15.62 4.63
C ALA A 199 -1.58 -14.45 5.13
N ASN A 200 -2.85 -14.40 4.69
CA ASN A 200 -3.78 -13.30 5.01
C ASN A 200 -3.38 -11.93 4.44
N ALA A 201 -2.42 -11.89 3.52
CA ALA A 201 -2.16 -10.72 2.71
C ALA A 201 -3.24 -10.56 1.63
N ASN A 202 -3.81 -9.37 1.49
CA ASN A 202 -4.90 -9.11 0.56
C ASN A 202 -4.57 -7.95 -0.36
N VAL A 203 -5.12 -7.98 -1.58
CA VAL A 203 -4.93 -6.91 -2.58
C VAL A 203 -6.29 -6.48 -3.10
N LYS A 204 -6.53 -5.17 -3.17
CA LYS A 204 -7.78 -4.65 -3.71
C LYS A 204 -7.66 -3.31 -4.42
N ASP A 205 -8.60 -3.09 -5.34
CA ASP A 205 -8.89 -1.79 -5.94
C ASP A 205 -7.67 -1.14 -6.63
N LEU A 206 -6.91 -1.89 -7.42
CA LEU A 206 -5.75 -1.34 -8.15
C LEU A 206 -5.51 -2.07 -9.48
N LYS A 207 -4.65 -1.49 -10.31
CA LYS A 207 -4.17 -2.10 -11.55
C LYS A 207 -2.70 -2.47 -11.46
N VAL A 208 -2.34 -3.59 -12.07
CA VAL A 208 -0.97 -4.09 -12.21
C VAL A 208 -0.68 -4.41 -13.67
N THR A 209 0.27 -3.71 -14.29
CA THR A 209 0.49 -3.77 -15.74
C THR A 209 1.96 -3.77 -16.14
N ASN A 210 2.26 -4.33 -17.31
CA ASN A 210 3.60 -4.34 -17.94
C ASN A 210 4.69 -5.10 -17.16
N TYR A 211 4.35 -5.94 -16.19
CA TYR A 211 5.32 -6.79 -15.48
C TYR A 211 5.61 -8.09 -16.23
N ASN A 212 6.57 -8.88 -15.74
CA ASN A 212 6.71 -10.26 -16.19
C ASN A 212 5.49 -11.08 -15.73
N TYR A 213 5.20 -11.07 -14.42
CA TYR A 213 3.92 -11.53 -13.87
C TYR A 213 3.24 -10.35 -13.18
N GLY A 214 1.95 -10.15 -13.42
CA GLY A 214 1.24 -9.08 -12.70
C GLY A 214 1.21 -9.38 -11.19
N LEU A 215 0.67 -10.53 -10.83
CA LEU A 215 0.60 -11.03 -9.47
C LEU A 215 1.33 -12.37 -9.39
N ARG A 216 2.08 -12.58 -8.31
CA ARG A 216 2.56 -13.90 -7.89
C ARG A 216 2.08 -14.18 -6.49
N THR A 217 1.67 -15.42 -6.23
CA THR A 217 1.31 -15.86 -4.88
C THR A 217 1.89 -17.21 -4.54
N SER A 218 2.35 -17.39 -3.30
CA SER A 218 2.86 -18.66 -2.76
C SER A 218 2.44 -18.86 -1.29
N ALA A 219 1.28 -18.31 -0.90
CA ALA A 219 0.83 -18.26 0.49
C ALA A 219 -0.68 -18.52 0.63
N ALA A 220 -1.14 -18.76 1.86
CA ALA A 220 -2.50 -19.17 2.14
C ALA A 220 -3.44 -18.01 2.50
N THR A 221 -4.75 -18.22 2.30
CA THR A 221 -5.83 -17.31 2.72
C THR A 221 -5.67 -15.91 2.14
N ILE A 222 -5.68 -15.81 0.81
CA ILE A 222 -5.43 -14.56 0.09
C ILE A 222 -6.72 -14.12 -0.59
N SER A 223 -7.10 -12.85 -0.41
CA SER A 223 -8.18 -12.24 -1.17
C SER A 223 -7.64 -11.21 -2.16
N ILE A 224 -8.05 -11.36 -3.42
CA ILE A 224 -7.79 -10.41 -4.50
C ILE A 224 -9.14 -9.89 -4.97
N TYR A 225 -9.41 -8.60 -4.76
CA TYR A 225 -10.72 -8.00 -5.01
C TYR A 225 -10.61 -6.79 -5.93
N ASN A 226 -11.35 -6.77 -7.05
CA ASN A 226 -11.38 -5.63 -7.96
C ASN A 226 -9.97 -5.19 -8.39
N VAL A 227 -9.15 -6.16 -8.78
CA VAL A 227 -7.80 -5.92 -9.32
C VAL A 227 -7.81 -6.19 -10.82
N GLU A 228 -7.24 -5.25 -11.58
CA GLU A 228 -6.98 -5.44 -13.01
C GLU A 228 -5.50 -5.80 -13.18
N SER A 229 -5.22 -7.00 -13.66
CA SER A 229 -3.87 -7.43 -14.02
C SER A 229 -3.81 -7.67 -15.51
N GLU A 230 -3.28 -6.68 -16.24
CA GLU A 230 -3.37 -6.61 -17.69
C GLU A 230 -2.03 -6.29 -18.35
N LEU A 231 -1.86 -6.67 -19.63
CA LEU A 231 -0.66 -6.32 -20.41
C LEU A 231 0.65 -6.77 -19.77
N ASN A 232 0.63 -7.85 -18.97
CA ASN A 232 1.84 -8.45 -18.43
C ASN A 232 2.42 -9.43 -19.46
N CYS A 233 3.74 -9.50 -19.51
CA CYS A 233 4.47 -10.19 -20.57
C CYS A 233 4.44 -11.72 -20.41
N GLN A 234 3.99 -12.22 -19.26
CA GLN A 234 3.64 -13.63 -19.08
C GLN A 234 2.19 -13.76 -18.62
N TYR A 235 1.96 -13.85 -17.32
CA TYR A 235 0.63 -14.12 -16.79
C TYR A 235 0.11 -13.01 -15.89
N ALA A 236 -1.21 -12.82 -15.87
CA ALA A 236 -1.85 -11.92 -14.92
C ALA A 236 -1.58 -12.37 -13.48
N ILE A 237 -1.83 -13.66 -13.21
CA ILE A 237 -1.50 -14.28 -11.93
C ILE A 237 -0.72 -15.58 -12.14
N ASN A 238 0.38 -15.70 -11.42
CA ASN A 238 1.15 -16.92 -11.26
C ASN A 238 0.99 -17.45 -9.85
N VAL A 239 0.24 -18.51 -9.72
CA VAL A 239 0.05 -19.22 -8.46
C VAL A 239 1.20 -20.20 -8.28
N GLY A 240 1.74 -20.22 -7.06
CA GLY A 240 2.91 -20.95 -6.61
C GLY A 240 2.60 -21.97 -5.51
N ASN A 241 3.56 -22.85 -5.20
CA ASN A 241 3.48 -23.76 -4.05
C ASN A 241 3.21 -23.00 -2.73
N GLY A 242 2.37 -23.56 -1.86
CA GLY A 242 1.91 -22.92 -0.63
C GLY A 242 0.59 -22.16 -0.77
N THR A 243 0.06 -22.02 -1.99
CA THR A 243 -1.23 -21.35 -2.20
C THR A 243 -2.42 -22.25 -1.87
N ASN A 244 -3.17 -21.87 -0.83
CA ASN A 244 -4.41 -22.52 -0.41
C ASN A 244 -5.39 -21.45 0.10
N GLY A 245 -6.65 -21.47 -0.33
CA GLY A 245 -7.61 -20.47 0.10
C GLY A 245 -7.45 -19.13 -0.65
N LEU A 246 -7.26 -19.20 -1.98
CA LEU A 246 -7.17 -18.01 -2.83
C LEU A 246 -8.57 -17.63 -3.32
N ASN A 247 -9.03 -16.44 -2.95
CA ASN A 247 -10.32 -15.88 -3.34
C ASN A 247 -10.11 -14.72 -4.32
N ILE A 248 -10.60 -14.87 -5.55
CA ILE A 248 -10.49 -13.87 -6.62
C ILE A 248 -11.90 -13.38 -6.97
N VAL A 249 -12.15 -12.08 -6.74
CA VAL A 249 -13.48 -11.50 -6.90
C VAL A 249 -13.41 -10.20 -7.69
N LYS A 250 -14.29 -10.03 -8.69
CA LYS A 250 -14.34 -8.81 -9.53
C LYS A 250 -13.03 -8.43 -10.22
N CYS A 251 -12.13 -9.39 -10.43
CA CYS A 251 -10.83 -9.13 -11.05
C CYS A 251 -10.91 -9.24 -12.57
N LYS A 252 -10.00 -8.57 -13.27
CA LYS A 252 -9.81 -8.72 -14.72
C LYS A 252 -8.38 -9.11 -15.01
N PHE A 253 -8.19 -10.28 -15.62
CA PHE A 253 -6.87 -10.85 -15.96
C PHE A 253 -6.70 -10.93 -17.48
N ASN A 254 -6.85 -9.76 -18.13
CA ASN A 254 -7.02 -9.67 -19.56
C ASN A 254 -5.74 -9.25 -20.28
N ASN A 255 -5.62 -9.56 -21.58
CA ASN A 255 -4.57 -9.00 -22.44
C ASN A 255 -3.13 -9.28 -21.95
N ASN A 256 -2.91 -10.40 -21.27
CA ASN A 256 -1.57 -10.83 -20.87
C ASN A 256 -1.00 -11.73 -21.97
N THR A 257 0.28 -11.54 -22.30
CA THR A 257 0.92 -12.15 -23.48
C THR A 257 0.83 -13.68 -23.46
N VAL A 258 1.12 -14.32 -22.32
CA VAL A 258 1.05 -15.79 -22.25
C VAL A 258 -0.31 -16.26 -21.77
N GLY A 259 -0.83 -15.72 -20.68
CA GLY A 259 -2.11 -16.18 -20.14
C GLY A 259 -2.68 -15.37 -18.99
N GLY A 260 -3.92 -15.67 -18.60
CA GLY A 260 -4.55 -14.98 -17.47
C GLY A 260 -4.10 -15.59 -16.15
N TRP A 261 -4.15 -16.91 -16.06
CA TRP A 261 -3.82 -17.66 -14.86
C TRP A 261 -2.85 -18.79 -15.17
N ARG A 262 -1.75 -18.85 -14.41
CA ARG A 262 -0.86 -20.02 -14.34
C ARG A 262 -0.86 -20.66 -12.95
N THR A 263 -0.92 -21.99 -12.92
CA THR A 263 -0.57 -22.82 -11.75
C THR A 263 0.67 -23.63 -12.11
N GLY A 264 1.66 -23.75 -11.23
CA GLY A 264 2.83 -24.57 -11.50
C GLY A 264 2.50 -26.05 -11.71
N THR A 265 3.33 -26.74 -12.50
CA THR A 265 3.11 -28.12 -12.96
C THR A 265 3.13 -29.18 -11.85
N ALA A 266 3.67 -28.87 -10.67
CA ALA A 266 3.77 -29.76 -9.51
C ALA A 266 3.15 -29.18 -8.23
N GLU A 267 2.36 -28.12 -8.35
CA GLU A 267 1.85 -27.39 -7.20
C GLU A 267 0.53 -27.96 -6.69
N LEU A 268 0.44 -28.14 -5.38
CA LEU A 268 -0.79 -28.54 -4.69
C LEU A 268 -1.53 -27.28 -4.26
N ILE A 269 -2.50 -26.88 -5.07
CA ILE A 269 -3.38 -25.74 -4.78
C ILE A 269 -4.77 -26.25 -4.42
N SER A 270 -5.39 -25.63 -3.43
CA SER A 270 -6.73 -26.01 -2.97
C SER A 270 -7.52 -24.80 -2.48
N ASN A 271 -8.84 -24.96 -2.34
CA ASN A 271 -9.75 -23.93 -1.87
C ASN A 271 -9.65 -22.62 -2.67
N ILE A 272 -9.63 -22.75 -3.99
CA ILE A 272 -9.55 -21.62 -4.91
C ILE A 272 -10.97 -21.23 -5.33
N THR A 273 -11.35 -19.97 -5.14
CA THR A 273 -12.62 -19.41 -5.61
C THR A 273 -12.38 -18.27 -6.58
N MET A 274 -13.16 -18.24 -7.66
CA MET A 274 -13.19 -17.13 -8.61
C MET A 274 -14.65 -16.75 -8.86
N ASP A 275 -15.02 -15.52 -8.54
CA ASP A 275 -16.38 -15.01 -8.70
C ASP A 275 -16.39 -13.64 -9.39
N SER A 276 -17.40 -13.40 -10.23
CA SER A 276 -17.61 -12.12 -10.91
C SER A 276 -16.35 -11.56 -11.62
N SER A 277 -15.44 -12.45 -12.02
CA SER A 277 -14.12 -12.09 -12.55
C SER A 277 -13.97 -12.52 -14.00
N GLU A 278 -13.05 -11.86 -14.70
CA GLU A 278 -12.86 -12.00 -16.13
C GLU A 278 -11.43 -12.44 -16.47
N VAL A 279 -11.32 -13.38 -17.42
CA VAL A 279 -10.07 -13.77 -18.06
C VAL A 279 -10.29 -13.82 -19.57
N LYS A 280 -9.79 -12.83 -20.31
CA LYS A 280 -10.01 -12.72 -21.77
C LYS A 280 -8.75 -12.26 -22.52
N GLU A 281 -8.81 -12.42 -23.84
CA GLU A 281 -7.87 -11.80 -24.79
C GLU A 281 -6.39 -12.11 -24.49
N THR A 282 -6.12 -13.32 -24.00
CA THR A 282 -4.77 -13.85 -23.78
C THR A 282 -4.23 -14.43 -25.08
N GLU A 283 -2.98 -14.16 -25.47
CA GLU A 283 -2.49 -14.60 -26.79
C GLU A 283 -2.38 -16.12 -26.91
N SER A 284 -2.17 -16.84 -25.80
CA SER A 284 -2.00 -18.31 -25.82
C SER A 284 -3.07 -19.07 -25.03
N VAL A 285 -3.11 -18.95 -23.69
CA VAL A 285 -3.98 -19.79 -22.84
C VAL A 285 -4.62 -18.95 -21.74
N SER A 286 -5.95 -18.99 -21.63
CA SER A 286 -6.65 -18.22 -20.61
C SER A 286 -6.39 -18.74 -19.19
N ILE A 287 -6.46 -20.05 -18.98
CA ILE A 287 -6.18 -20.71 -17.69
C ILE A 287 -5.34 -21.97 -17.96
N MET A 288 -4.15 -22.05 -17.35
CA MET A 288 -3.30 -23.25 -17.36
C MET A 288 -3.34 -23.90 -15.96
N VAL A 289 -3.88 -25.12 -15.88
CA VAL A 289 -3.97 -25.92 -14.65
C VAL A 289 -3.17 -27.21 -14.75
N SER A 290 -2.55 -27.66 -13.65
CA SER A 290 -1.97 -29.02 -13.54
C SER A 290 -3.07 -30.07 -13.29
N GLU A 291 -2.74 -31.36 -13.46
CA GLU A 291 -3.68 -32.49 -13.39
C GLU A 291 -4.44 -32.64 -12.04
N TYR A 292 -4.08 -31.88 -11.00
CA TYR A 292 -4.65 -32.00 -9.65
C TYR A 292 -5.63 -30.87 -9.28
N PHE A 293 -6.18 -30.13 -10.25
CA PHE A 293 -7.08 -29.00 -9.98
C PHE A 293 -8.53 -29.42 -9.69
N LEU A 294 -8.97 -29.28 -8.43
CA LEU A 294 -10.37 -29.44 -8.01
C LEU A 294 -11.10 -28.09 -8.00
N LEU A 295 -11.89 -27.82 -9.03
CA LEU A 295 -12.81 -26.67 -9.08
C LEU A 295 -14.03 -26.94 -8.19
N GLN A 296 -14.09 -26.34 -7.00
CA GLN A 296 -15.30 -26.41 -6.17
C GLN A 296 -16.31 -25.33 -6.59
N ARG A 297 -17.44 -25.78 -7.14
CA ARG A 297 -18.55 -24.94 -7.59
C ARG A 297 -19.33 -24.44 -6.37
N HIS A 298 -19.30 -23.14 -6.06
CA HIS A 298 -20.25 -22.56 -5.10
C HIS A 298 -21.52 -22.10 -5.83
N ARG A 299 -22.68 -22.60 -5.39
CA ARG A 299 -24.00 -22.22 -5.94
C ARG A 299 -24.40 -20.85 -5.40
N ALA A 300 -24.48 -19.86 -6.28
CA ALA A 300 -25.40 -18.73 -6.14
C ALA A 300 -25.91 -18.33 -7.53
N GLN A 301 -27.17 -17.93 -7.59
CA GLN A 301 -27.99 -17.88 -8.80
C GLN A 301 -27.52 -16.82 -9.82
N THR A 302 -27.59 -17.20 -11.11
CA THR A 302 -27.57 -16.33 -12.31
C THR A 302 -26.29 -15.55 -12.62
N GLN A 303 -25.29 -16.23 -13.19
CA GLN A 303 -24.70 -15.92 -14.50
C GLN A 303 -23.85 -17.11 -14.97
N GLN A 304 -23.98 -17.50 -16.24
CA GLN A 304 -23.29 -18.65 -16.82
C GLN A 304 -21.77 -18.41 -16.84
N ILE A 305 -21.01 -19.25 -16.15
CA ILE A 305 -19.61 -19.50 -16.56
C ILE A 305 -19.70 -20.35 -17.82
N ILE A 306 -19.59 -19.71 -18.98
CA ILE A 306 -19.32 -20.41 -20.23
C ILE A 306 -17.82 -20.74 -20.23
N LEU A 307 -17.48 -21.92 -19.73
CA LEU A 307 -16.18 -22.54 -20.01
C LEU A 307 -16.20 -23.00 -21.49
N GLN A 308 -15.86 -22.11 -22.42
CA GLN A 308 -15.50 -22.53 -23.78
C GLN A 308 -14.07 -23.05 -23.75
N LEU A 309 -13.90 -24.33 -23.41
CA LEU A 309 -12.68 -25.07 -23.72
C LEU A 309 -12.63 -25.29 -25.24
N LYS A 310 -12.05 -24.34 -25.97
CA LYS A 310 -11.65 -24.56 -27.36
C LYS A 310 -10.25 -25.19 -27.33
N ILE A 311 -10.19 -26.50 -27.13
CA ILE A 311 -8.94 -27.25 -27.28
C ILE A 311 -8.61 -27.25 -28.78
N PRO A 312 -7.51 -26.60 -29.24
CA PRO A 312 -7.07 -26.75 -30.61
C PRO A 312 -6.69 -28.21 -30.83
N THR A 313 -7.13 -28.82 -31.93
CA THR A 313 -6.85 -30.21 -32.30
C THR A 313 -5.36 -30.56 -32.46
N SER A 314 -4.44 -29.64 -32.18
CA SER A 314 -2.99 -29.81 -32.23
C SER A 314 -2.30 -29.99 -30.87
N ALA A 315 -3.04 -30.04 -29.75
CA ALA A 315 -2.46 -30.10 -28.39
C ALA A 315 -2.88 -31.34 -27.58
N ILE A 316 -3.00 -32.50 -28.23
CA ILE A 316 -2.95 -33.81 -27.56
C ILE A 316 -1.70 -34.54 -28.06
N ILE A 317 -0.57 -34.30 -27.39
CA ILE A 317 0.54 -35.24 -27.19
C ILE A 317 1.08 -34.99 -25.79
#